data_AF-A0A1W6MXX8-F1
#
_entry.id   AF-A0A1W6MXX8-F1
#
_cell.length_a   1.000
_cell.length_b   1.000
_cell.length_c   1.000
_cell.angle_alpha   90.00
_cell.angle_beta   90.00
_cell.angle_gamma   90.00
#
_symmetry.space_group_name_H-M   'P 1'
#
loop_
_entity.id
_entity.type
_entity.pdbx_description
1 polymer ?
#
loop_
_entity_poly.entity_id
_entity_poly.type
_entity_poly.pdbx_seq_one_letter_code
_entity_poly.pdbx_strand_id
1 'polypeptide(L)'
;MPKPQVEAETARLEARIPVQVYDQMQRAARLRGLTLTGYLIATAGEDARRVVEDAEIMRLAREDQIRFAEALINPSKPNERLIRAAKRHAELIERR
;
A
#
# COMPACT_ATOMS: atom_id res chain seq x y z
N MET A 1 6.63 1.92 -38.23
CA MET A 1 5.24 2.14 -37.75
C MET A 1 5.32 2.86 -36.42
N PRO A 2 4.61 3.98 -36.20
CA PRO A 2 4.57 4.60 -34.89
C PRO A 2 3.79 3.66 -33.96
N LYS A 3 4.33 3.38 -32.78
CA LYS A 3 3.69 2.54 -31.76
C LYS A 3 2.38 3.23 -31.31
N PRO A 4 1.28 2.49 -31.08
CA PRO A 4 0.07 3.09 -30.54
C PRO A 4 0.40 3.74 -29.18
N GLN A 5 0.11 5.02 -29.05
CA GLN A 5 0.12 5.69 -27.76
C GLN A 5 -0.93 5.00 -26.90
N VAL A 6 -0.52 4.42 -25.78
CA VAL A 6 -1.45 3.97 -24.74
C VAL A 6 -2.10 5.25 -24.21
N GLU A 7 -3.31 5.56 -24.68
CA GLU A 7 -4.13 6.57 -24.05
C GLU A 7 -4.31 6.15 -22.59
N ALA A 8 -3.88 7.00 -21.65
CA ALA A 8 -4.03 6.70 -20.24
C ALA A 8 -5.54 6.55 -19.94
N GLU A 9 -5.96 5.35 -19.55
CA GLU A 9 -7.34 5.10 -19.13
C GLU A 9 -7.67 6.05 -17.97
N THR A 10 -8.70 6.87 -18.15
CA THR A 10 -9.16 7.82 -17.13
C THR A 10 -10.37 7.25 -16.40
N ALA A 11 -10.40 7.42 -15.08
CA ALA A 11 -11.54 7.07 -14.24
C ALA A 11 -12.19 8.34 -13.68
N ARG A 12 -13.52 8.34 -13.55
CA ARG A 12 -14.28 9.46 -13.00
C ARG A 12 -14.59 9.23 -11.52
N LEU A 13 -14.21 10.19 -10.68
CA LEU A 13 -14.55 10.21 -9.26
C LEU A 13 -15.77 11.09 -9.04
N GLU A 14 -16.88 10.51 -8.58
CA GLU A 14 -18.11 11.23 -8.25
C GLU A 14 -18.46 11.04 -6.77
N ALA A 15 -18.71 12.14 -6.06
CA ALA A 15 -19.14 12.10 -4.66
C ALA A 15 -20.11 13.25 -4.38
N ARG A 16 -21.17 12.95 -3.61
CA ARG A 16 -22.03 13.97 -3.01
C ARG A 16 -21.46 14.32 -1.64
N ILE A 17 -21.18 15.60 -1.41
CA ILE A 17 -20.62 16.09 -0.15
C ILE A 17 -21.48 17.22 0.41
N PRO A 18 -21.55 17.37 1.75
CA PRO A 18 -22.22 18.51 2.36
C PRO A 18 -21.58 19.84 1.93
N VAL A 19 -22.39 20.89 1.79
CA VAL A 19 -21.94 22.23 1.36
C VAL A 19 -20.83 22.76 2.27
N GLN A 20 -20.94 22.57 3.59
CA GLN A 20 -19.92 23.00 4.54
C GLN A 20 -18.55 22.35 4.28
N VAL A 21 -18.54 21.07 3.89
CA VAL A 21 -17.32 20.34 3.55
C VAL A 21 -16.74 20.87 2.23
N TYR A 22 -17.60 21.12 1.24
CA TYR A 22 -17.20 21.73 -0.03
C TYR A 22 -16.53 23.10 0.18
N ASP A 23 -17.13 23.98 0.97
CA ASP A 23 -16.60 25.33 1.23
C ASP A 23 -15.24 25.28 1.93
N GLN A 24 -15.08 24.36 2.89
CA GLN A 24 -13.82 24.13 3.58
C GLN A 24 -12.72 23.64 2.60
N MET A 25 -13.04 22.66 1.76
CA MET A 25 -12.11 22.17 0.74
C MET A 25 -11.75 23.25 -0.27
N GLN A 26 -12.72 24.08 -0.69
CA GLN A 26 -12.51 25.18 -1.61
C GLN A 26 -11.58 26.25 -1.01
N ARG A 27 -11.71 26.52 0.29
CA ARG A 27 -10.77 27.40 1.02
C ARG A 27 -9.38 26.78 1.11
N ALA A 28 -9.27 25.50 1.44
CA ALA A 28 -7.98 24.80 1.52
C ALA A 28 -7.25 24.77 0.17
N ALA A 29 -7.98 24.50 -0.92
CA ALA A 29 -7.45 24.54 -2.27
C ALA A 29 -6.86 25.92 -2.62
N ARG A 30 -7.61 27.00 -2.33
CA ARG A 30 -7.12 28.38 -2.51
C ARG A 30 -5.85 28.67 -1.71
N LEU A 31 -5.78 28.24 -0.46
CA LEU A 31 -4.59 28.42 0.38
C LEU A 31 -3.36 27.66 -0.14
N ARG A 32 -3.57 26.52 -0.79
CA ARG A 32 -2.49 25.76 -1.46
C ARG A 32 -2.18 26.27 -2.88
N GLY A 33 -2.90 27.27 -3.38
CA GLY A 33 -2.74 27.75 -4.77
C GLY A 33 -3.18 26.74 -5.83
N LEU A 34 -4.12 25.84 -5.48
CA LEU A 34 -4.61 24.79 -6.36
C LEU A 34 -6.09 25.01 -6.70
N THR A 35 -6.53 24.43 -7.82
CA THR A 35 -7.96 24.22 -8.08
C THR A 35 -8.52 23.20 -7.08
N LEU A 36 -9.84 23.17 -6.89
CA LEU A 36 -10.46 22.17 -6.01
C LEU A 36 -10.14 20.74 -6.47
N THR A 37 -10.24 20.47 -7.77
CA THR A 37 -9.87 19.18 -8.37
C THR A 37 -8.39 18.85 -8.13
N GLY A 38 -7.49 19.80 -8.35
CA GLY A 38 -6.06 19.59 -8.11
C GLY A 38 -5.75 19.31 -6.65
N TYR A 39 -6.42 20.02 -5.73
CA TYR A 39 -6.32 19.77 -4.29
C TYR A 39 -6.79 18.37 -3.90
N LEU A 40 -7.93 17.91 -4.45
CA LEU A 40 -8.48 16.59 -4.17
C LEU A 40 -7.57 15.48 -4.71
N ILE A 41 -7.12 15.59 -5.96
CA ILE A 41 -6.22 14.59 -6.57
C ILE A 41 -4.91 14.50 -5.76
N ALA A 42 -4.31 15.64 -5.40
CA ALA A 42 -3.07 15.65 -4.63
C ALA A 42 -3.26 15.02 -3.24
N THR A 43 -4.32 15.41 -2.53
CA THR A 43 -4.56 14.97 -1.14
C THR A 43 -4.97 13.49 -1.10
N ALA A 44 -5.88 13.05 -1.97
CA ALA A 44 -6.30 11.65 -2.04
C ALA A 44 -5.17 10.74 -2.54
N GLY A 45 -4.36 11.20 -3.50
CA GLY A 45 -3.22 10.45 -4.00
C GLY A 45 -2.10 10.30 -2.97
N GLU A 46 -1.82 11.35 -2.19
CA GLU A 46 -0.86 11.29 -1.08
C GLU A 46 -1.34 10.34 0.02
N ASP A 47 -2.60 10.45 0.43
CA ASP A 47 -3.18 9.59 1.46
C ASP A 47 -3.24 8.12 1.01
N ALA A 48 -3.73 7.85 -0.19
CA ALA A 48 -3.79 6.50 -0.74
C ALA A 48 -2.41 5.85 -0.81
N ARG A 49 -1.37 6.59 -1.24
CA ARG A 49 0.00 6.07 -1.28
C ARG A 49 0.49 5.71 0.12
N ARG A 50 0.27 6.59 1.10
CA ARG A 50 0.65 6.32 2.49
C ARG A 50 -0.06 5.09 3.05
N VAL A 51 -1.37 4.97 2.84
CA VAL A 51 -2.16 3.82 3.32
C VAL A 51 -1.67 2.50 2.73
N VAL A 52 -1.35 2.49 1.43
CA VAL A 52 -0.79 1.30 0.76
C VAL A 52 0.60 0.99 1.29
N GLU A 53 1.48 1.99 1.39
CA GLU A 53 2.82 1.82 1.95
C GLU A 53 2.77 1.28 3.39
N ASP A 54 1.91 1.82 4.25
CA ASP A 54 1.79 1.37 5.64
C ASP A 54 1.26 -0.06 5.75
N ALA A 55 0.41 -0.50 4.81
CA ALA A 55 -0.12 -1.85 4.79
C ALA A 55 0.86 -2.88 4.21
N GLU A 56 1.66 -2.49 3.22
CA GLU A 56 2.50 -3.41 2.45
C GLU A 56 3.98 -3.38 2.86
N ILE A 57 4.45 -2.29 3.45
CA ILE A 57 5.87 -2.08 3.78
C ILE A 57 6.09 -2.23 5.28
N MET A 58 6.75 -3.32 5.67
CA MET A 58 7.27 -3.48 7.03
C MET A 58 8.56 -2.68 7.21
N ARG A 59 8.50 -1.57 7.94
CA ARG A 59 9.69 -0.77 8.30
C ARG A 59 10.34 -1.35 9.55
N LEU A 60 11.52 -1.95 9.38
CA LEU A 60 12.32 -2.52 10.46
C LEU A 60 13.31 -1.50 11.03
N ALA A 61 13.55 -1.53 12.34
CA ALA A 61 14.68 -0.83 12.96
C ALA A 61 16.00 -1.39 12.40
N ARG A 62 17.09 -0.61 12.47
CA ARG A 62 18.39 -1.03 11.90
C ARG A 62 18.86 -2.38 12.43
N GLU A 63 18.69 -2.64 13.71
CA GLU A 63 19.06 -3.93 14.33
C GLU A 63 18.27 -5.10 13.73
N ASP A 64 16.97 -4.91 13.51
CA ASP A 64 16.11 -5.92 12.92
C ASP A 64 16.36 -6.10 11.43
N GLN A 65 16.75 -5.04 10.70
CA GLN A 65 17.19 -5.14 9.31
C GLN A 65 18.42 -6.04 9.18
N ILE A 66 19.41 -5.87 10.07
CA ILE A 66 20.63 -6.70 10.08
C ILE A 66 20.24 -8.15 10.37
N ARG A 67 19.43 -8.41 11.42
CA ARG A 67 18.97 -9.76 11.75
C ARG A 67 18.19 -10.41 10.61
N PHE A 68 17.33 -9.66 9.94
CA PHE A 68 16.57 -10.13 8.80
C PHE A 68 17.48 -10.46 7.61
N ALA A 69 18.44 -9.59 7.29
CA ALA A 69 19.42 -9.82 6.23
C ALA A 69 20.30 -11.04 6.54
N GLU A 70 20.78 -11.19 7.77
CA GLU A 70 21.54 -12.37 8.22
C GLU A 70 20.73 -13.65 8.08
N ALA A 71 19.44 -13.63 8.42
CA ALA A 71 18.56 -14.79 8.27
C ALA A 71 18.33 -15.17 6.79
N LEU A 72 18.34 -14.21 5.86
CA LEU A 72 18.26 -14.46 4.42
C LEU A 72 19.58 -15.00 3.84
N ILE A 73 20.71 -14.43 4.26
CA ILE A 73 22.04 -14.80 3.77
C ILE A 73 22.47 -16.15 4.34
N ASN A 74 22.21 -16.39 5.62
CA ASN A 74 22.60 -17.58 6.37
C ASN A 74 21.36 -18.22 7.03
N PRO A 75 20.48 -18.86 6.24
CA PRO A 75 19.25 -19.44 6.77
C PRO A 75 19.56 -20.59 7.74
N SER A 76 19.02 -20.49 8.95
CA SER A 76 19.13 -21.55 9.95
C SER A 76 18.26 -22.77 9.58
N LYS A 77 18.68 -23.96 10.01
CA LYS A 77 17.89 -25.18 9.82
C LYS A 77 16.59 -25.09 10.61
N PRO A 78 15.45 -25.57 10.06
CA PRO A 78 14.19 -25.58 10.77
C PRO A 78 14.30 -26.43 12.04
N ASN A 79 13.79 -25.91 13.16
CA ASN A 79 13.79 -26.66 14.41
C ASN A 79 12.73 -27.77 14.40
N GLU A 80 12.81 -28.70 15.35
CA GLU A 80 11.88 -29.83 15.41
C GLU A 80 10.41 -29.42 15.53
N ARG A 81 10.12 -28.31 16.21
CA ARG A 81 8.75 -27.80 16.36
C ARG A 81 8.17 -27.36 15.01
N LEU A 82 8.97 -26.66 14.20
CA LEU A 82 8.59 -26.22 12.86
C LEU A 82 8.40 -27.42 11.92
N ILE A 83 9.30 -28.41 11.98
CA ILE A 83 9.17 -29.66 11.21
C ILE A 83 7.86 -30.39 11.56
N ARG A 84 7.55 -30.52 12.86
CA ARG A 84 6.27 -31.12 13.31
C ARG A 84 5.05 -30.33 12.84
N ALA A 85 5.13 -29.00 12.84
CA ALA A 85 4.03 -28.14 12.38
C ALA A 85 3.79 -28.27 10.87
N ALA A 86 4.86 -28.30 10.07
CA ALA A 86 4.77 -28.51 8.63
C ALA A 86 4.13 -29.86 8.27
N LYS A 87 4.50 -30.95 8.97
CA LYS A 87 3.87 -32.27 8.78
C LYS A 87 2.37 -32.25 9.06
N ARG A 88 1.94 -31.69 10.20
CA ARG A 88 0.52 -31.57 10.54
C ARG A 88 -0.26 -30.74 9.51
N HIS A 89 0.36 -29.67 9.00
CA HIS A 89 -0.27 -28.83 7.98
C HIS A 89 -0.46 -29.59 6.66
N ALA A 90 0.55 -30.34 6.21
CA ALA A 90 0.45 -31.18 5.01
C ALA A 90 -0.69 -32.21 5.15
N GLU A 91 -0.76 -32.91 6.28
CA GLU A 91 -1.83 -33.88 6.58
C GLU A 91 -3.25 -33.26 6.57
N LEU A 92 -3.38 -32.00 7.01
CA LEU A 92 -4.66 -31.28 7.01
C LEU A 92 -5.08 -30.81 5.62
N ILE A 93 -4.14 -30.40 4.77
CA ILE A 93 -4.42 -29.96 3.40
C ILE A 93 -4.65 -31.15 2.47
N GLU A 94 -3.89 -32.23 2.59
CA GLU A 94 -4.08 -33.46 1.78
C GLU A 94 -5.40 -34.19 2.06
N ARG A 95 -6.05 -33.90 3.19
CA ARG A 95 -7.37 -34.44 3.55
C ARG A 95 -8.57 -33.65 3.00
N ARG A 96 -8.34 -32.53 2.30
CA ARG A 96 -9.37 -31.76 1.58
C ARG A 96 -9.39 -32.12 0.10
#